data_AF-A0A3B9URI0-F1
#
_entry.id   AF-A0A3B9URI0-F1
#
_cell.length_a   1.000
_cell.length_b   1.000
_cell.length_c   1.000
_cell.angle_alpha   90.00
_cell.angle_beta   90.00
_cell.angle_gamma   90.00
#
_symmetry.space_group_name_H-M   'P 1'
#
loop_
_entity.id
_entity.type
_entity.pdbx_description
1 polymer ?
#
loop_
_entity_poly.entity_id
_entity_poly.type
_entity_poly.pdbx_seq_one_letter_code
_entity_poly.pdbx_strand_id
1 'polypeptide(L)' 'MIKQLDLKDKKVLEKVLDVQISSYKIEAEIIGFDEIPPLKDTINTLKQCNETFYGYFIDDILAGIISYKIEND' A
#
# COMPACT_ATOMS: atom_id res chain seq x y z
N MET A 1 -4.31 -0.43 -15.77
CA MET A 1 -2.98 -0.95 -16.18
C MET A 1 -2.06 -1.02 -14.97
N ILE A 2 -1.17 -2.01 -14.89
CA ILE A 2 -0.21 -2.17 -13.79
C ILE A 2 1.04 -1.32 -14.05
N LYS A 3 1.52 -0.57 -13.06
CA LYS A 3 2.76 0.22 -13.12
C LYS A 3 3.52 0.09 -11.80
N GLN A 4 4.85 0.12 -11.86
CA GLN A 4 5.67 0.27 -10.66
C GLN A 4 5.43 1.66 -10.05
N LEU A 5 5.35 1.72 -8.73
CA LEU A 5 5.11 2.96 -7.99
C LEU A 5 6.43 3.52 -7.45
N ASP A 6 6.67 4.82 -7.65
CA ASP A 6 7.83 5.51 -7.09
C ASP A 6 7.51 6.03 -5.69
N LEU A 7 7.98 5.30 -4.67
CA LEU A 7 7.82 5.68 -3.26
C LEU A 7 8.70 6.88 -2.85
N LYS A 8 9.49 7.47 -3.75
CA LYS A 8 10.15 8.76 -3.49
C LYS A 8 9.18 9.94 -3.68
N ASP A 9 8.11 9.75 -4.45
CA ASP A 9 7.06 10.75 -4.63
C ASP A 9 6.05 10.68 -3.47
N LYS A 10 5.96 11.78 -2.72
CA LYS A 10 5.02 11.93 -1.60
C LYS A 10 3.57 11.72 -2.03
N LYS A 11 3.19 12.15 -3.25
CA LYS A 11 1.82 11.97 -3.76
C LYS A 11 1.51 10.50 -4.05
N VAL A 12 2.51 9.74 -4.48
CA VAL A 12 2.36 8.29 -4.67
C VAL A 12 2.23 7.60 -3.31
N LEU A 13 3.05 7.97 -2.33
CA LEU A 13 2.95 7.46 -0.95
C LEU A 13 1.57 7.72 -0.33
N GLU A 14 1.03 8.93 -0.49
CA GLU A 14 -0.31 9.28 0.00
C GLU A 14 -1.39 8.39 -0.64
N LYS A 15 -1.36 8.22 -1.97
CA LYS A 15 -2.31 7.34 -2.68
C LYS A 15 -2.18 5.87 -2.27
N VAL A 16 -0.95 5.38 -2.08
CA VAL A 16 -0.68 4.02 -1.60
C VAL A 16 -1.30 3.83 -0.23
N LEU A 17 -1.04 4.75 0.70
CA LEU A 17 -1.58 4.70 2.05
C LEU A 17 -3.11 4.73 2.05
N ASP A 18 -3.73 5.60 1.26
CA ASP A 18 -5.19 5.71 1.16
C ASP A 18 -5.84 4.40 0.69
N VAL A 19 -5.29 3.79 -0.37
CA VAL A 19 -5.77 2.49 -0.88
C VAL A 19 -5.56 1.39 0.17
N GLN A 20 -4.40 1.38 0.83
CA GLN A 20 -4.05 0.38 1.84
C GLN A 20 -5.01 0.46 3.04
N ILE A 21 -5.16 1.63 3.65
CA ILE A 21 -6.04 1.84 4.81
C ILE A 21 -7.50 1.52 4.45
N SER A 22 -7.96 1.91 3.27
CA SER A 22 -9.33 1.62 2.84
C SER A 22 -9.58 0.12 2.70
N SER A 23 -8.60 -0.62 2.14
CA SER A 23 -8.72 -2.07 1.94
C SER A 23 -8.67 -2.83 3.26
N TYR A 24 -7.71 -2.52 4.13
CA TYR A 24 -7.54 -3.22 5.40
C TYR A 24 -8.63 -2.89 6.43
N LYS A 25 -9.32 -1.75 6.31
CA LYS A 25 -10.52 -1.48 7.14
C LYS A 25 -11.63 -2.47 6.85
N ILE A 26 -11.86 -2.78 5.58
CA ILE A 26 -12.86 -3.77 5.17
C ILE A 26 -12.43 -5.16 5.63
N GLU A 27 -11.14 -5.51 5.46
CA GLU A 27 -10.62 -6.78 5.97
C GLU A 27 -10.81 -6.91 7.49
N ALA A 28 -10.43 -5.89 8.26
CA ALA A 28 -10.60 -5.85 9.71
C ALA A 28 -12.06 -6.05 10.14
N GLU A 29 -13.01 -5.45 9.43
CA GLU A 29 -14.44 -5.65 9.67
C GLU A 29 -14.87 -7.08 9.37
N ILE A 30 -14.41 -7.67 8.26
CA ILE A 30 -14.73 -9.04 7.86
C ILE A 30 -14.20 -10.06 8.88
N ILE A 31 -12.98 -9.88 9.37
CA ILE A 31 -12.33 -10.82 10.29
C ILE A 31 -12.56 -10.49 11.78
N GLY A 32 -13.16 -9.33 12.08
CA GLY A 32 -13.40 -8.85 13.44
C GLY A 32 -12.12 -8.51 14.21
N PHE A 33 -11.07 -8.04 13.53
CA PHE A 33 -9.75 -7.75 14.12
C PHE A 33 -9.18 -6.46 13.57
N ASP A 34 -9.02 -5.45 14.43
CA ASP A 34 -8.64 -4.08 14.08
C ASP A 34 -7.14 -3.78 14.28
N GLU A 35 -6.36 -4.73 14.80
CA GLU A 35 -4.92 -4.57 15.04
C GLU A 35 -4.03 -5.01 13.86
N ILE A 36 -4.58 -4.99 12.63
CA ILE A 36 -3.84 -5.33 11.40
C ILE A 36 -2.69 -4.32 11.21
N PRO A 37 -1.40 -4.76 11.14
CA PRO A 37 -0.27 -3.84 11.10
C PRO A 37 -0.33 -2.79 9.97
N PRO A 38 -0.75 -3.13 8.74
CA PRO A 38 -1.03 -2.16 7.68
C PRO A 38 -1.97 -0.99 8.01
N LEU A 39 -2.85 -1.12 9.01
CA LEU A 39 -3.71 -0.01 9.48
C LEU A 39 -2.95 1.05 10.28
N LYS A 40 -1.78 0.69 10.81
CA LYS A 40 -0.90 1.55 11.60
C LYS A 40 0.21 2.18 10.74
N ASP A 41 0.23 1.91 9.44
CA ASP A 41 1.22 2.47 8.51
C ASP A 41 1.05 3.98 8.35
N THR A 42 2.18 4.62 8.04
CA THR A 42 2.28 6.06 7.77
C THR A 42 3.12 6.28 6.53
N ILE A 43 3.12 7.50 6.02
CA ILE A 43 4.05 7.91 4.94
C ILE A 43 5.51 7.59 5.31
N ASN A 44 5.88 7.73 6.59
CA ASN A 44 7.24 7.47 7.04
C ASN A 44 7.58 5.96 7.04
N THR A 45 6.66 5.10 7.47
CA THR A 45 6.90 3.64 7.45
C THR A 45 6.96 3.12 6.02
N LEU A 46 6.05 3.56 5.15
CA LEU A 46 6.08 3.23 3.72
C LEU A 46 7.36 3.73 3.02
N LYS A 47 7.87 4.90 3.39
CA LYS A 47 9.12 5.42 2.81
C LYS A 47 10.36 4.64 3.27
N GLN A 48 10.32 4.06 4.46
CA GLN A 48 11.41 3.27 5.04
C GLN A 48 11.31 1.78 4.72
N CYS A 49 10.17 1.32 4.19
CA CYS A 49 10.01 -0.06 3.81
C CYS A 49 10.92 -0.38 2.62
N ASN A 50 11.55 -1.55 2.65
CA ASN A 50 12.51 -1.97 1.63
C ASN A 50 11.85 -2.90 0.60
N GLU A 51 10.60 -2.57 0.23
CA GLU A 51 9.75 -3.34 -0.66
C GLU A 51 9.58 -2.63 -2.01
N THR A 52 9.22 -3.39 -3.04
CA THR A 52 8.85 -2.87 -4.35
C THR A 52 7.34 -2.86 -4.51
N PHE A 53 6.77 -1.71 -4.87
CA PHE A 53 5.33 -1.55 -5.04
C PHE A 53 4.91 -1.47 -6.50
N TYR A 54 3.79 -2.11 -6.81
CA TYR A 54 3.08 -1.98 -8.07
C TYR A 54 1.63 -1.56 -7.83
N GLY A 55 1.12 -0.71 -8.70
CA GLY A 55 -0.23 -0.18 -8.64
C GLY A 55 -1.02 -0.49 -9.91
N TYR A 56 -2.30 -0.85 -9.75
CA TYR A 56 -3.25 -0.96 -10.85
C TYR A 56 -4.07 0.32 -10.97
N PHE A 57 -4.11 0.88 -12.18
CA PHE A 57 -4.83 2.11 -12.47
C PHE A 57 -6.09 1.88 -13.33
N ILE A 58 -7.21 2.49 -12.94
CA ILE A 58 -8.46 2.60 -13.69
C ILE A 58 -8.70 4.10 -13.89
N ASP A 59 -8.80 4.57 -15.14
CA ASP A 59 -9.02 6.00 -15.45
C ASP A 59 -8.07 6.95 -14.70
N ASP A 60 -6.78 6.59 -14.65
CA ASP A 60 -5.70 7.29 -13.92
C ASP A 60 -5.85 7.35 -12.39
N ILE A 61 -6.82 6.65 -11.82
CA ILE A 61 -7.01 6.46 -10.39
C ILE A 61 -6.32 5.16 -9.95
N LEU A 62 -5.52 5.24 -8.88
CA LEU A 62 -4.90 4.06 -8.27
C LEU A 62 -5.99 3.24 -7.56
N ALA A 63 -6.33 2.08 -8.12
CA ALA A 63 -7.44 1.23 -7.67
C ALA A 63 -6.99 0.04 -6.82
N GLY A 64 -5.70 -0.32 -6.88
CA GLY A 64 -5.15 -1.42 -6.11
C GLY A 64 -3.62 -1.36 -6.09
N ILE A 65 -3.04 -1.98 -5.08
CA ILE A 65 -1.59 -2.06 -4.89
C ILE A 65 -1.18 -3.48 -4.51
N ILE A 66 0.05 -3.84 -4.85
CA ILE A 66 0.76 -4.99 -4.30
C ILE A 66 2.19 -4.55 -3.94
N SER A 67 2.77 -5.15 -2.91
CA SER A 67 4.18 -5.02 -2.60
C SER A 67 4.85 -6.38 -2.49
N TYR A 68 6.15 -6.42 -2.72
CA TYR A 68 6.97 -7.60 -2.46
C TYR A 68 8.39 -7.20 -2.06
N LYS A 69 9.05 -8.09 -1.33
CA LYS A 69 10.47 -7.99 -0.97
C LYS A 69 11.18 -9.26 -1.40
N ILE A 70 12.37 -9.12 -1.96
CA ILE A 70 13.26 -10.24 -2.24
C ILE A 70 14.11 -10.44 -1.00
N GLU A 71 14.02 -11.62 -0.39
CA GLU A 71 14.90 -12.01 0.71
C GLU A 71 16.07 -12.78 0.12
N ASN A 72 17.30 -12.33 0.41
CA ASN A 72 18.50 -13.09 0.08
C ASN A 72 18.83 -13.95 1.29
N ASP A 73 18.90 -15.27 1.10
CA ASP A 73 19.42 -16.24 2.07
C ASP A 73 20.88 -15.97 2.45
#